data_AF-A0A9X1X154-F1
#
_entry.id   AF-A0A9X1X154-F1
#
_cell.length_a   1.000
_cell.length_b   1.000
_cell.length_c   1.000
_cell.angle_alpha   90.00
_cell.angle_beta   90.00
_cell.angle_gamma   90.00
#
_symmetry.space_group_name_H-M   'P 1'
#
loop_
_entity.id
_entity.type
_entity.pdbx_description
1 polymer ?
#
loop_
_entity_poly.entity_id
_entity_poly.type
_entity_poly.pdbx_seq_one_letter_code
_entity_poly.pdbx_strand_id
1 'polypeptide(L)'
;MMKKAPTQARELPRFTIEGTEFIVDIQLNELRQADAPGNRISMDELLWETDGKLAIVYDTATRNIANMIVDPEDLPPDIRIISMPPLLSLDPVGWARKFGLADDTFIKSQPPAADEAHEVKPEEQKKEPPHKKRKGKGI
;
A
#
# COMPACT_ATOMS: atom_id res chain seq x y z
N MET A 1 -26.07 -24.82 0.60
CA MET A 1 -25.82 -23.42 1.01
C MET A 1 -25.00 -23.43 2.28
N MET A 2 -23.74 -22.99 2.22
CA MET A 2 -22.93 -22.80 3.43
C MET A 2 -23.41 -21.52 4.12
N LYS A 3 -23.85 -21.63 5.37
CA LYS A 3 -24.18 -20.47 6.21
C LYS A 3 -22.87 -19.75 6.49
N LYS A 4 -22.73 -18.47 6.08
CA LYS A 4 -21.63 -17.63 6.57
C LYS A 4 -21.73 -17.61 8.10
N ALA A 5 -20.69 -18.04 8.80
CA ALA A 5 -20.61 -17.89 10.24
C ALA A 5 -20.74 -16.39 10.58
N PRO A 6 -21.41 -16.01 11.68
CA PRO A 6 -21.43 -14.62 12.11
C PRO A 6 -19.99 -14.15 12.32
N THR A 7 -19.60 -13.12 11.57
CA THR A 7 -18.30 -12.47 11.69
C THR A 7 -18.18 -11.93 13.12
N GLN A 8 -17.32 -12.51 13.96
CA GLN A 8 -17.09 -11.95 15.29
C GLN A 8 -16.58 -10.51 15.18
N ALA A 9 -17.14 -9.61 15.99
CA ALA A 9 -16.65 -8.24 16.10
C ALA A 9 -15.17 -8.27 16.52
N ARG A 10 -14.33 -7.50 15.83
CA ARG A 10 -12.90 -7.36 16.11
C ARG A 10 -12.53 -5.89 16.05
N GLU A 11 -11.45 -5.52 16.73
CA GLU A 11 -10.80 -4.23 16.49
C GLU A 11 -10.12 -4.26 15.11
N LEU A 12 -10.41 -3.26 14.27
CA LEU A 12 -9.79 -3.12 12.96
C LEU A 12 -8.39 -2.49 13.12
N PRO A 13 -7.42 -2.86 12.27
CA PRO A 13 -6.08 -2.32 12.34
C PRO A 13 -6.10 -0.85 11.93
N ARG A 14 -5.10 -0.11 12.43
CA ARG A 14 -4.86 1.28 12.08
C ARG A 14 -3.56 1.38 11.32
N PHE A 15 -3.49 2.31 10.37
CA PHE A 15 -2.30 2.56 9.56
C PHE A 15 -2.18 4.07 9.33
N THR A 16 -0.96 4.58 9.45
CA THR A 16 -0.69 6.02 9.34
C THR A 16 -0.07 6.35 7.99
N ILE A 17 -0.65 7.33 7.30
CA ILE A 17 -0.15 7.88 6.03
C ILE A 17 0.08 9.37 6.24
N GLU A 18 1.32 9.85 6.15
CA GLU A 18 1.67 11.27 6.31
C GLU A 18 1.05 11.91 7.57
N GLY A 19 1.12 11.20 8.71
CA GLY A 19 0.56 11.65 9.99
C GLY A 19 -0.96 11.58 10.12
N THR A 20 -1.66 11.07 9.09
CA THR A 20 -3.11 10.84 9.12
C THR A 20 -3.39 9.37 9.39
N GLU A 21 -4.22 9.09 10.40
CA GLU A 21 -4.57 7.72 10.77
C GLU A 21 -5.79 7.20 9.99
N PHE A 22 -5.65 6.02 9.42
CA PHE A 22 -6.70 5.30 8.69
C PHE A 22 -7.00 3.96 9.35
N ILE A 23 -8.28 3.64 9.44
CA ILE A 23 -8.77 2.30 9.79
C ILE A 23 -8.76 1.45 8.53
N VAL A 24 -8.09 0.31 8.58
CA VAL A 24 -8.02 -0.65 7.47
C VAL A 24 -9.22 -1.59 7.54
N ASP A 25 -10.10 -1.56 6.54
CA ASP A 25 -11.29 -2.43 6.50
C ASP A 25 -11.33 -3.23 5.19
N ILE A 26 -10.68 -4.40 5.19
CA ILE A 26 -10.63 -5.28 4.01
C ILE A 26 -12.01 -5.82 3.63
N GLN A 27 -12.94 -5.92 4.59
CA GLN A 27 -14.28 -6.42 4.30
C GLN A 27 -15.11 -5.39 3.51
N LEU A 28 -14.88 -4.10 3.78
CA LEU A 28 -15.47 -3.00 3.02
C LEU A 28 -14.60 -2.51 1.86
N ASN A 29 -13.39 -3.07 1.70
CA ASN A 29 -12.43 -2.72 0.65
C ASN A 29 -12.00 -1.25 0.70
N GLU A 30 -11.85 -0.68 1.90
CA GLU A 30 -11.54 0.74 2.10
C GLU A 30 -10.51 0.97 3.22
N LEU A 31 -9.69 2.01 3.05
CA LEU A 31 -9.01 2.70 4.15
C LEU A 31 -9.90 3.88 4.54
N ARG A 32 -10.33 3.96 5.80
CA ARG A 32 -11.24 4.99 6.28
C ARG A 32 -10.56 5.88 7.30
N GLN A 33 -10.50 7.18 7.05
CA GLN A 33 -9.82 8.11 7.95
C GLN A 33 -10.49 8.07 9.34
N ALA A 34 -9.69 7.98 10.40
CA ALA A 34 -10.17 7.72 11.75
C ALA A 34 -10.98 8.90 12.35
N ASP A 35 -10.56 10.13 12.10
CA ASP A 35 -11.22 11.36 12.57
C ASP A 35 -12.26 11.91 11.57
N ALA A 36 -12.28 11.42 10.33
CA ALA A 36 -13.23 11.82 9.28
C ALA A 36 -13.75 10.61 8.47
N PRO A 37 -14.68 9.79 8.99
CA PRO A 37 -15.11 8.51 8.36
C PRO A 37 -15.77 8.63 6.97
N GLY A 38 -16.10 9.84 6.53
CA GLY A 38 -16.54 10.13 5.17
C GLY A 38 -15.39 10.19 4.16
N ASN A 39 -14.17 10.45 4.61
CA ASN A 39 -12.97 10.43 3.79
C ASN A 39 -12.42 8.99 3.71
N ARG A 40 -12.49 8.43 2.51
CA ARG A 40 -12.24 7.01 2.24
C ARG A 40 -11.38 6.88 1.00
N ILE A 41 -10.45 5.94 1.07
CA ILE A 41 -9.63 5.51 -0.06
C ILE A 41 -10.07 4.10 -0.41
N SER A 42 -10.50 3.86 -1.66
CA SER A 42 -10.81 2.50 -2.11
C SER A 42 -9.51 1.71 -2.27
N MET A 43 -9.50 0.47 -1.79
CA MET A 43 -8.36 -0.43 -2.00
C MET A 43 -8.18 -0.79 -3.49
N ASP A 44 -9.20 -0.61 -4.32
CA ASP A 44 -9.13 -0.85 -5.78
C ASP A 44 -8.33 0.23 -6.52
N GLU A 45 -8.11 1.39 -5.89
CA GLU A 45 -7.33 2.49 -6.45
C GLU A 45 -5.85 2.40 -6.06
N LEU A 46 -5.47 1.43 -5.22
CA LEU A 46 -4.08 1.17 -4.85
C LEU A 46 -3.34 0.51 -6.03
N LEU A 47 -2.12 0.96 -6.26
CA LEU A 47 -1.24 0.43 -7.31
C LEU A 47 -0.37 -0.70 -6.74
N TRP A 48 -0.06 -1.70 -7.55
CA TRP A 48 0.84 -2.79 -7.14
C TRP A 48 2.28 -2.47 -7.52
N GLU A 49 3.19 -2.57 -6.55
CA GLU A 49 4.63 -2.48 -6.78
C GLU A 49 5.21 -3.86 -7.12
N THR A 50 6.40 -3.88 -7.74
CA THR A 50 7.07 -5.11 -8.20
C THR A 50 7.53 -6.03 -7.07
N ASP A 51 7.69 -5.51 -5.85
CA ASP A 51 8.08 -6.27 -4.65
C ASP A 51 6.86 -6.75 -3.82
N GLY A 52 5.66 -6.58 -4.35
CA GLY A 52 4.41 -6.99 -3.70
C GLY A 52 3.83 -5.97 -2.72
N LYS A 53 4.48 -4.82 -2.53
CA LYS A 53 3.91 -3.67 -1.83
C LYS A 53 2.81 -3.00 -2.65
N LEU A 54 2.13 -2.07 -1.99
CA LEU A 54 1.10 -1.23 -2.58
C LEU A 54 1.61 0.20 -2.63
N ALA A 55 1.25 0.93 -3.68
CA ALA A 55 1.54 2.35 -3.81
C ALA A 55 0.25 3.16 -3.94
N ILE A 56 0.29 4.38 -3.42
CA ILE A 56 -0.78 5.36 -3.55
C ILE A 56 -0.17 6.72 -3.90
N VAL A 57 -0.76 7.39 -4.89
CA VAL A 57 -0.50 8.81 -5.15
C VAL A 57 -1.39 9.60 -4.21
N TYR A 58 -0.80 10.09 -3.11
CA TYR A 58 -1.51 10.67 -1.99
C TYR A 58 -1.42 12.19 -2.01
N ASP A 59 -2.57 12.85 -1.90
CA ASP A 59 -2.70 14.28 -1.70
C ASP A 59 -2.80 14.57 -0.20
N THR A 60 -1.78 15.22 0.34
CA THR A 60 -1.68 15.58 1.76
C THR A 60 -2.65 16.67 2.18
N ALA A 61 -3.14 17.50 1.25
CA ALA A 61 -4.12 18.54 1.52
C ALA A 61 -5.53 17.96 1.70
N THR A 62 -5.92 17.00 0.86
CA THR A 62 -7.22 16.32 0.95
C THR A 62 -7.19 15.05 1.80
N ARG A 63 -5.99 14.54 2.11
CA ARG A 63 -5.74 13.28 2.81
C ARG A 63 -6.39 12.10 2.09
N ASN A 64 -6.30 12.08 0.77
CA ASN A 64 -6.89 11.05 -0.09
C ASN A 64 -6.02 10.85 -1.33
N ILE A 65 -6.47 9.99 -2.26
CA ILE A 65 -5.84 9.81 -3.56
C ILE A 65 -5.89 11.12 -4.33
N ALA A 66 -4.74 11.48 -4.91
CA ALA A 66 -4.62 12.61 -5.81
C ALA A 66 -5.43 12.34 -7.08
N ASN A 67 -6.36 13.23 -7.41
CA ASN A 67 -7.15 13.14 -8.64
C ASN A 67 -6.38 13.76 -9.83
N MET A 68 -5.18 13.25 -10.10
CA MET A 68 -4.32 13.71 -11.19
C MET A 68 -3.32 12.66 -11.64
N ILE A 69 -2.88 12.75 -12.89
CA ILE A 69 -1.70 12.03 -13.37
C ILE A 69 -0.47 12.81 -12.92
N VAL A 70 0.51 12.11 -12.36
CA VAL A 70 1.74 12.71 -11.84
C VAL A 70 2.96 12.18 -12.58
N ASP A 71 3.98 13.03 -12.72
CA ASP A 71 5.34 12.61 -13.02
C ASP A 71 6.05 12.36 -11.69
N PRO A 72 6.54 11.13 -11.40
CA PRO A 72 7.27 10.86 -10.17
C PRO A 72 8.58 11.66 -10.04
N GLU A 73 9.10 12.23 -11.13
CA GLU A 73 10.28 13.11 -11.10
C GLU A 73 9.92 14.60 -10.83
N ASP A 74 8.64 14.98 -10.93
CA ASP A 74 8.14 16.36 -10.77
C ASP A 74 6.77 16.38 -10.06
N LEU A 75 6.79 16.03 -8.77
CA LEU A 75 5.58 16.00 -7.93
C LEU A 75 5.21 17.41 -7.42
N PRO A 76 3.92 17.80 -7.44
CA PRO A 76 3.47 18.99 -6.74
C PRO A 76 3.76 18.92 -5.22
N PRO A 77 3.89 20.07 -4.52
CA PRO A 77 4.33 20.12 -3.13
C PRO A 77 3.46 19.35 -2.12
N ASP A 78 2.19 19.16 -2.42
CA ASP A 78 1.18 18.47 -1.63
C ASP A 78 0.97 17.00 -2.02
N ILE A 79 1.63 16.53 -3.09
CA ILE A 79 1.49 15.17 -3.58
C ILE A 79 2.69 14.30 -3.17
N ARG A 80 2.41 13.09 -2.69
CA ARG A 80 3.41 12.08 -2.29
C ARG A 80 3.09 10.75 -2.96
N ILE A 81 4.14 9.98 -3.27
CA ILE A 81 3.99 8.57 -3.62
C ILE A 81 4.35 7.77 -2.37
N ILE A 82 3.34 7.14 -1.78
CA ILE A 82 3.49 6.40 -0.53
C ILE A 82 3.51 4.91 -0.84
N SER A 83 4.57 4.22 -0.40
CA SER A 83 4.63 2.76 -0.45
C SER A 83 4.15 2.18 0.88
N MET A 84 3.26 1.19 0.77
CA MET A 84 2.52 0.58 1.86
C MET A 84 2.76 -0.94 1.89
N PRO A 85 2.68 -1.58 3.07
CA PRO A 85 2.68 -3.03 3.16
C PRO A 85 1.53 -3.67 2.35
N PRO A 86 1.67 -4.94 1.94
CA PRO A 86 0.58 -5.68 1.33
C PRO A 86 -0.66 -5.73 2.24
N LEU A 87 -1.86 -5.79 1.65
CA LEU A 87 -3.13 -5.86 2.41
C LEU A 87 -3.15 -7.03 3.42
N LEU A 88 -2.56 -8.17 3.06
CA LEU A 88 -2.41 -9.33 3.95
C LEU A 88 -1.65 -8.99 5.24
N SER A 89 -0.62 -8.15 5.14
CA SER A 89 0.18 -7.71 6.29
C SER A 89 -0.56 -6.66 7.11
N LEU A 90 -1.35 -5.78 6.47
CA LEU A 90 -2.13 -4.74 7.15
C LEU A 90 -3.32 -5.32 7.94
N ASP A 91 -4.05 -6.28 7.38
CA ASP A 91 -5.22 -6.90 8.01
C ASP A 91 -5.30 -8.41 7.70
N PRO A 92 -4.47 -9.25 8.36
CA PRO A 92 -4.44 -10.69 8.11
C PRO A 92 -5.77 -11.37 8.43
N VAL A 93 -6.50 -10.86 9.43
CA VAL A 93 -7.82 -11.40 9.83
C VAL A 93 -8.88 -11.05 8.79
N GLY A 94 -8.93 -9.79 8.35
CA GLY A 94 -9.83 -9.36 7.28
C GLY A 94 -9.53 -10.04 5.96
N TRP A 95 -8.26 -10.31 5.66
CA TRP A 95 -7.86 -11.12 4.51
C TRP A 95 -8.38 -12.55 4.63
N ALA A 96 -8.15 -13.24 5.76
CA ALA A 96 -8.70 -14.58 5.99
C ALA A 96 -10.22 -14.63 5.80
N ARG A 97 -10.93 -13.68 6.40
CA ARG A 97 -12.40 -13.58 6.31
C ARG A 97 -12.87 -13.31 4.88
N LYS A 98 -12.16 -12.50 4.08
CA LYS A 98 -12.47 -12.24 2.66
C LYS A 98 -12.50 -13.54 1.85
N PHE A 99 -11.67 -14.52 2.21
CA PHE A 99 -11.62 -15.84 1.58
C PHE A 99 -12.37 -16.95 2.34
N GLY A 100 -13.12 -16.63 3.40
CA GLY A 100 -13.87 -17.61 4.20
C GLY A 100 -12.98 -18.55 5.02
N LEU A 101 -11.77 -18.12 5.34
CA LEU A 101 -10.79 -18.84 6.16
C LEU A 101 -10.90 -18.44 7.64
N ALA A 102 -10.29 -19.23 8.53
CA ALA A 102 -10.26 -18.95 9.96
C ALA A 102 -9.38 -17.73 10.28
N ASP A 103 -9.73 -16.95 11.30
CA ASP A 103 -9.03 -15.69 11.65
C ASP A 103 -7.52 -15.88 11.88
N ASP A 104 -7.09 -17.03 12.42
CA ASP A 104 -5.70 -17.31 12.74
C ASP A 104 -4.87 -17.83 11.57
N THR A 105 -5.48 -18.02 10.39
CA THR A 105 -4.83 -18.59 9.19
C THR A 105 -3.54 -17.86 8.81
N PHE A 106 -3.52 -16.54 8.91
CA PHE A 106 -2.39 -15.71 8.49
C PHE A 106 -1.64 -14.99 9.62
N ILE A 107 -2.11 -15.13 10.87
CA ILE A 107 -1.53 -14.42 12.03
C ILE A 107 -0.12 -14.96 12.37
N LYS A 108 0.10 -16.27 12.24
CA LYS A 108 1.36 -16.92 12.65
C LYS A 108 2.51 -16.78 11.64
N SER A 109 2.23 -16.22 10.46
CA SER A 109 3.15 -16.18 9.31
C SER A 109 3.67 -14.78 8.98
N GLN A 110 3.38 -13.76 9.79
CA GLN A 110 3.77 -12.38 9.52
C GLN A 110 4.50 -11.77 10.72
N PRO A 111 5.62 -11.04 10.53
CA PRO A 111 6.08 -10.09 11.55
C PRO A 111 5.02 -8.99 11.74
N PRO A 112 4.92 -8.37 12.93
CA PRO A 112 3.98 -7.27 13.17
C PRO A 112 4.23 -6.17 12.14
N ALA A 113 3.17 -5.69 11.49
CA ALA A 113 3.24 -4.60 10.53
C ALA A 113 3.94 -3.41 11.19
N ALA A 114 5.12 -3.05 10.69
CA ALA A 114 5.86 -1.90 11.19
C ALA A 114 5.00 -0.64 10.96
N ASP A 115 4.86 0.16 12.01
CA ASP A 115 3.84 1.20 12.21
C ASP A 115 3.86 2.40 11.23
N GLU A 116 4.65 2.40 10.14
CA GLU A 116 4.87 3.61 9.34
C GLU A 116 4.92 3.32 7.84
N ALA A 117 4.15 4.08 7.06
CA ALA A 117 4.33 4.19 5.62
C ALA A 117 5.56 5.06 5.34
N HIS A 118 6.39 4.68 4.36
CA HIS A 118 7.56 5.46 3.98
C HIS A 118 7.34 6.11 2.61
N GLU A 119 7.72 7.38 2.48
CA GLU A 119 7.80 8.08 1.20
C GLU A 119 8.82 7.40 0.30
N VAL A 120 8.42 7.07 -0.94
CA VAL A 120 9.34 6.56 -1.95
C VAL A 120 10.12 7.73 -2.53
N LYS A 121 11.40 7.85 -2.18
CA LYS A 121 12.30 8.76 -2.90
C LYS A 121 12.61 8.16 -4.27
N PRO A 122 12.67 8.96 -5.35
CA PRO A 122 13.14 8.48 -6.64
C PRO A 122 14.53 7.84 -6.47
N GLU A 123 14.62 6.54 -6.73
CA GLU A 123 15.89 5.83 -6.66
C GLU A 123 16.75 6.31 -7.83
N GLU A 124 17.85 7.01 -7.51
CA GLU A 124 18.81 7.48 -8.50
C GLU A 124 19.39 6.25 -9.21
N GLN A 125 18.89 5.96 -10.42
CA GLN A 125 19.41 4.89 -11.26
C GLN A 125 20.92 5.09 -11.41
N LYS A 126 21.71 4.21 -10.78
CA LYS A 126 23.15 4.13 -11.05
C LYS A 126 23.31 3.86 -12.54
N LYS A 127 23.63 4.91 -13.29
CA LYS A 127 24.03 4.84 -14.69
C LYS A 127 25.19 3.85 -14.76
N GLU A 128 24.93 2.65 -15.30
CA GLU A 128 26.00 1.72 -15.63
C GLU A 128 26.98 2.43 -16.56
N PRO A 129 28.31 2.33 -16.32
CA PRO A 129 29.27 2.95 -17.20
C PRO A 129 29.16 2.33 -18.61
N PRO A 130 29.26 3.13 -19.68
CA PRO A 130 29.09 2.64 -21.04
C PRO A 130 30.11 1.52 -21.32
N HIS A 131 29.59 0.38 -21.79
CA HIS A 131 30.38 -0.74 -22.27
C HIS A 131 31.50 -0.26 -23.21
N LYS A 132 32.76 -0.46 -22.80
CA LYS A 132 33.92 -0.27 -23.68
C LYS A 132 33.75 -1.17 -24.91
N LYS A 133 33.53 -0.55 -26.08
CA LYS A 133 33.60 -1.23 -27.38
C LYS A 133 34.95 -1.94 -27.49
N ARG A 134 34.95 -3.28 -27.50
CA ARG A 134 36.14 -4.07 -27.84
C ARG A 134 36.43 -3.79 -29.32
N LYS A 135 37.55 -3.11 -29.59
CA LYS A 135 38.06 -2.95 -30.97
C LYS A 135 38.35 -4.35 -31.52
N GLY A 136 37.67 -4.71 -32.60
CA GLY A 136 38.00 -5.88 -33.40
C GLY A 136 39.44 -5.80 -33.89
N LYS A 137 40.20 -6.86 -33.64
CA LYS A 137 41.51 -7.07 -34.23
C LYS A 137 41.26 -7.69 -35.60
N GLY A 138 41.49 -6.92 -36.66
CA GLY A 138 41.46 -7.42 -38.04
C GLY A 138 42.50 -8.52 -38.22
N ILE A 139 42.11 -9.53 -38.98
CA ILE A 139 42.97 -10.57 -39.57
C ILE A 139 43.13 -10.19 -41.04
#